data_AF-A0A914PW26-F1
#
_entry.id   AF-A0A914PW26-F1
#
_cell.length_a   1.000
_cell.length_b   1.000
_cell.length_c   1.000
_cell.angle_alpha   90.00
_cell.angle_beta   90.00
_cell.angle_gamma   90.00
#
_symmetry.space_group_name_H-M   'P 1'
#
loop_
_entity.id
_entity.type
_entity.pdbx_description
1 polymer ?
#
loop_
_entity_poly.entity_id
_entity_poly.type
_entity_poly.pdbx_seq_one_letter_code
_entity_poly.pdbx_strand_id
1 'polypeptide(L)'
;MNERNKYRLMLKCVEIKHTLSIESEASLDVDVFNPDIDESLQITRQEFEKMCAALLNRFQEVLKQTFSKTDIFSSDINKVLLVGGGCRMPMIKLFLHQVFTKAEHSSVGNPDEMVAIGAAYYSSFLMSKNDSSNCNIM
;
A
#
# COMPACT_ATOMS: atom_id res chain seq x y z
N MET A 1 9.42 12.63 25.69
CA MET A 1 10.26 12.11 24.59
C MET A 1 10.62 13.29 23.68
N ASN A 2 11.90 13.53 23.40
CA ASN A 2 12.36 14.66 22.57
C ASN A 2 11.89 14.47 21.10
N GLU A 3 11.58 15.55 20.38
CA GLU A 3 11.14 15.51 18.97
C GLU A 3 12.16 14.79 18.06
N ARG A 4 13.46 14.97 18.34
CA ARG A 4 14.52 14.23 17.62
C ARG A 4 14.42 12.72 17.82
N ASN A 5 14.15 12.27 19.05
CA ASN A 5 14.02 10.84 19.36
C ASN A 5 12.75 10.26 18.75
N LYS A 6 11.65 11.03 18.72
CA LYS A 6 10.40 10.66 18.04
C LYS A 6 10.60 10.45 16.55
N TYR A 7 11.34 11.34 15.88
CA TYR A 7 11.66 11.20 14.46
C TYR A 7 12.52 9.95 14.19
N ARG A 8 13.58 9.74 14.98
CA ARG A 8 14.43 8.55 14.84
C ARG A 8 13.63 7.26 15.06
N LEU A 9 12.75 7.23 16.06
CA LEU A 9 11.86 6.10 16.32
C LEU A 9 10.95 5.85 15.12
N MET A 10 10.35 6.90 14.55
CA MET A 10 9.51 6.78 13.37
C MET A 10 10.26 6.16 12.18
N LEU A 11 11.50 6.57 11.92
CA LEU A 11 12.33 5.98 10.86
C LEU A 11 12.57 4.48 11.10
N LYS A 12 12.90 4.10 12.34
CA LYS A 12 13.07 2.70 12.71
C LYS A 12 11.78 1.89 12.60
N CYS A 13 10.63 2.46 12.95
CA CYS A 13 9.34 1.81 12.73
C CYS A 13 9.06 1.59 11.23
N VAL A 14 9.44 2.54 10.35
CA VAL A 14 9.30 2.36 8.90
C VAL A 14 10.20 1.24 8.38
N GLU A 15 11.45 1.19 8.86
CA GLU A 15 12.40 0.11 8.56
C GLU A 15 11.85 -1.24 8.99
N ILE A 16 11.42 -1.37 10.25
CA ILE A 16 10.81 -2.59 10.81
C ILE A 16 9.57 -3.00 10.01
N LYS A 17 8.71 -2.05 9.62
CA LYS A 17 7.54 -2.34 8.78
C LYS A 17 7.95 -2.95 7.43
N HIS A 18 9.02 -2.46 6.82
CA HIS A 18 9.56 -3.05 5.59
C HIS A 18 10.12 -4.45 5.84
N THR A 19 10.89 -4.63 6.92
CA THR A 19 11.41 -5.95 7.34
C THR A 19 10.28 -6.94 7.57
N LEU A 20 9.25 -6.59 8.36
CA LEU A 20 8.09 -7.43 8.64
C LEU A 20 7.23 -7.75 7.41
N SER A 21 7.37 -6.98 6.33
CA SER A 21 6.74 -7.30 5.05
C SER A 21 7.41 -8.50 4.33
N ILE A 22 8.63 -8.87 4.75
CA ILE A 22 9.44 -9.95 4.20
C ILE A 22 9.63 -11.06 5.25
N GLU A 23 10.07 -10.68 6.45
CA GLU A 23 10.41 -11.54 7.59
C GLU A 23 9.25 -11.63 8.59
N SER A 24 9.21 -12.69 9.39
CA SER A 24 8.13 -12.93 10.36
C SER A 24 8.31 -12.20 11.69
N GLU A 25 9.51 -11.70 11.96
CA GLU A 25 9.89 -11.02 13.20
C GLU A 25 10.94 -9.94 12.90
N ALA A 26 11.05 -8.96 13.78
CA ALA A 26 12.06 -7.91 13.72
C ALA A 26 12.32 -7.39 15.14
N SER A 27 13.55 -6.95 15.40
CA SER A 27 13.95 -6.33 16.66
C SER A 27 14.18 -4.83 16.52
N LEU A 28 13.90 -4.10 17.60
CA LEU A 28 14.18 -2.67 17.77
C LEU A 28 15.04 -2.48 19.01
N ASP A 29 16.26 -2.00 18.82
CA ASP A 29 17.14 -1.68 19.94
C ASP A 29 16.81 -0.26 20.47
N VAL A 30 16.53 -0.16 21.77
CA VAL A 30 16.04 1.07 22.43
C VAL A 30 17.21 1.99 22.83
N ASP A 31 18.40 1.43 22.98
CA ASP A 31 19.67 2.11 23.27
C ASP A 31 19.97 3.24 22.25
N VAL A 32 19.53 3.06 21.00
CA VAL A 32 19.61 4.05 19.91
C VAL A 32 18.97 5.39 20.30
N PHE A 33 17.93 5.38 21.14
CA PHE A 33 17.18 6.57 21.55
C PHE A 33 17.49 7.02 22.97
N ASN A 34 17.78 6.07 23.87
CA ASN A 34 18.16 6.34 25.24
C ASN A 34 19.35 5.46 25.63
N PRO A 35 20.58 6.01 25.67
CA PRO A 35 21.80 5.22 25.89
C PRO A 35 21.86 4.57 27.29
N ASP A 36 21.00 4.99 28.21
CA ASP A 36 20.92 4.42 29.57
C ASP A 36 20.06 3.14 29.63
N ILE A 37 19.40 2.74 28.52
CA ILE A 37 18.51 1.58 28.44
C ILE A 37 19.03 0.60 27.39
N ASP A 38 19.57 -0.53 27.83
CA ASP A 38 19.99 -1.65 26.99
C ASP A 38 18.86 -2.70 26.90
N GLU A 39 17.80 -2.33 26.19
CA GLU A 39 16.65 -3.21 25.94
C GLU A 39 16.36 -3.30 24.44
N SER A 40 16.08 -4.52 23.96
CA SER A 40 15.61 -4.78 22.60
C SER A 40 14.13 -5.17 22.61
N LEU A 41 13.30 -4.47 21.86
CA LEU A 41 11.90 -4.83 21.65
C LEU A 41 11.79 -5.76 20.42
N GLN A 42 11.27 -6.96 20.63
CA GLN A 42 10.94 -7.89 19.55
C GLN A 42 9.49 -7.65 19.11
N ILE A 43 9.25 -7.58 17.81
CA ILE A 43 7.92 -7.44 17.22
C ILE A 43 7.74 -8.53 16.17
N THR A 44 6.69 -9.33 16.32
CA THR A 44 6.30 -10.30 15.31
C THR A 44 5.37 -9.68 14.28
N ARG A 45 5.35 -10.25 13.07
CA ARG A 45 4.40 -9.87 12.02
C ARG A 45 2.96 -9.98 12.51
N GLN A 46 2.64 -11.01 13.28
CA GLN A 46 1.29 -11.22 13.81
C GLN A 46 0.86 -10.08 14.75
N GLU A 47 1.75 -9.62 15.62
CA GLU A 47 1.47 -8.47 16.50
C GLU A 47 1.28 -7.19 15.69
N PHE A 48 2.15 -6.95 14.70
CA PHE A 48 2.03 -5.82 13.81
C PHE A 48 0.70 -5.83 13.02
N GLU A 49 0.33 -6.97 12.44
CA GLU A 49 -0.93 -7.13 11.72
C GLU A 49 -2.15 -6.91 12.64
N LYS A 50 -2.06 -7.34 13.90
CA LYS A 50 -3.08 -7.08 14.93
C LYS A 50 -3.21 -5.59 15.24
N MET A 51 -2.09 -4.86 15.35
CA MET A 51 -2.11 -3.40 15.53
C MET A 51 -2.73 -2.68 14.32
N CYS A 52 -2.56 -3.23 13.12
CA CYS A 52 -3.13 -2.69 11.89
C CYS A 52 -4.58 -3.14 11.61
N ALA A 53 -5.20 -3.98 12.45
CA ALA A 53 -6.53 -4.53 12.20
C ALA A 53 -7.63 -3.46 11.99
N ALA A 54 -7.56 -2.35 12.74
CA ALA A 54 -8.50 -1.24 12.56
C ALA A 54 -8.42 -0.59 11.17
N LEU A 55 -7.22 -0.54 10.57
CA LEU A 55 -7.02 -0.02 9.22
C LEU A 55 -7.59 -0.97 8.16
N LEU A 56 -7.46 -2.29 8.35
CA LEU A 56 -8.09 -3.28 7.47
C LEU A 56 -9.61 -3.20 7.51
N ASN A 57 -10.18 -3.04 8.71
CA ASN A 57 -11.64 -2.90 8.85
C ASN A 57 -12.16 -1.68 8.07
N ARG A 58 -11.46 -0.55 8.17
CA ARG A 58 -11.78 0.65 7.38
C ARG A 58 -11.67 0.38 5.87
N PHE A 59 -10.66 -0.37 5.44
CA PHE A 59 -10.52 -0.74 4.02
C PHE A 59 -11.70 -1.61 3.55
N GLN A 60 -12.15 -2.57 4.37
CA GLN A 60 -13.31 -3.39 4.08
C GLN A 60 -14.61 -2.58 3.97
N GLU A 61 -14.80 -1.57 4.84
CA GLU A 61 -15.95 -0.67 4.78
C GLU A 61 -15.99 0.13 3.48
N VAL A 62 -14.83 0.65 3.04
CA VAL A 62 -14.73 1.38 1.76
C VAL A 62 -15.09 0.47 0.59
N LEU A 63 -14.64 -0.79 0.58
CA LEU A 63 -15.03 -1.76 -0.46
C LEU A 63 -16.54 -2.00 -0.47
N LYS A 64 -17.14 -2.25 0.70
CA LYS A 64 -18.60 -2.44 0.82
C LYS A 64 -19.39 -1.23 0.31
N GLN A 65 -18.97 -0.02 0.69
CA GLN A 65 -19.60 1.22 0.23
C GLN A 65 -19.45 1.38 -1.29
N THR A 66 -18.30 1.03 -1.85
CA THR A 66 -18.05 1.11 -3.31
C THR A 66 -18.98 0.15 -4.06
N PHE A 67 -19.06 -1.11 -3.66
CA PHE A 67 -19.95 -2.08 -4.27
C PHE A 67 -21.43 -1.72 -4.08
N SER A 68 -21.81 -1.11 -2.96
CA SER A 68 -23.21 -0.66 -2.76
C SER A 68 -23.67 0.42 -3.74
N LYS A 69 -22.74 1.11 -4.40
CA LYS A 69 -23.02 2.18 -5.38
C LYS A 69 -23.01 1.68 -6.82
N THR A 70 -22.75 0.39 -7.05
CA THR A 70 -22.58 -0.19 -8.38
C THR A 70 -23.35 -1.51 -8.47
N ASP A 71 -23.85 -1.87 -9.64
CA ASP A 71 -24.47 -3.20 -9.87
C ASP A 71 -23.41 -4.30 -10.11
N ILE A 72 -22.23 -4.16 -9.51
CA ILE A 72 -21.09 -5.06 -9.67
C ILE A 72 -20.86 -5.79 -8.34
N PHE A 73 -20.68 -7.10 -8.40
CA PHE A 73 -20.32 -7.91 -7.25
C PHE A 73 -18.82 -8.22 -7.25
N SER A 74 -18.27 -8.56 -6.08
CA SER A 74 -16.85 -8.96 -5.98
C SER A 74 -16.52 -10.19 -6.84
N SER A 75 -17.52 -11.02 -7.17
CA SER A 75 -17.40 -12.15 -8.08
C SER A 75 -17.19 -11.77 -9.55
N ASP A 76 -17.56 -10.55 -9.92
CA ASP A 76 -17.52 -10.09 -11.31
C ASP A 76 -16.15 -9.47 -11.64
N ILE A 77 -15.31 -9.28 -10.62
CA ILE A 77 -13.95 -8.76 -10.78
C ILE A 77 -13.04 -9.84 -11.32
N ASN A 78 -12.52 -9.64 -12.53
CA ASN A 78 -11.59 -10.59 -13.16
C ASN A 78 -10.14 -10.38 -12.72
N LYS A 79 -9.72 -9.14 -12.47
CA LYS A 79 -8.34 -8.81 -12.10
C LYS A 79 -8.30 -7.77 -10.99
N VAL A 80 -7.38 -7.95 -10.05
CA VAL A 80 -7.08 -6.99 -8.98
C VAL A 80 -5.64 -6.52 -9.15
N LEU A 81 -5.48 -5.24 -9.47
CA LEU A 81 -4.17 -4.61 -9.65
C LEU A 81 -3.73 -3.96 -8.34
N LEU A 82 -2.57 -4.38 -7.82
CA LEU A 82 -1.99 -3.82 -6.60
C LEU A 82 -1.04 -2.68 -6.94
N VAL A 83 -1.31 -1.50 -6.37
CA VAL A 83 -0.53 -0.27 -6.63
C VAL A 83 -0.13 0.39 -5.31
N GLY A 84 1.12 0.84 -5.24
CA GLY A 84 1.73 1.48 -4.06
C GLY A 84 2.41 0.52 -3.06
N GLY A 85 3.43 1.03 -2.37
CA GLY A 85 4.26 0.25 -1.46
C GLY A 85 3.53 -0.41 -0.28
N GLY A 86 2.38 0.13 0.16
CA GLY A 86 1.57 -0.49 1.21
C GLY A 86 1.00 -1.86 0.83
N CYS A 87 0.76 -2.10 -0.46
CA CYS A 87 0.28 -3.39 -0.96
C CYS A 87 1.34 -4.50 -0.88
N ARG A 88 2.59 -4.19 -0.53
CA ARG A 88 3.65 -5.20 -0.32
C ARG A 88 3.42 -6.01 0.96
N MET A 89 2.67 -5.46 1.93
CA MET A 89 2.35 -6.11 3.19
C MET A 89 1.53 -7.40 2.99
N PRO A 90 1.96 -8.55 3.56
CA PRO A 90 1.27 -9.84 3.40
C PRO A 90 -0.21 -9.81 3.78
N MET A 91 -0.58 -9.17 4.90
CA MET A 91 -1.98 -9.03 5.34
C MET A 91 -2.91 -8.43 4.29
N ILE A 92 -2.44 -7.46 3.49
CA ILE A 92 -3.25 -6.80 2.45
C ILE A 92 -3.50 -7.76 1.29
N LYS A 93 -2.47 -8.49 0.85
CA LYS A 93 -2.60 -9.49 -0.20
C LYS A 93 -3.57 -10.59 0.21
N LEU A 94 -3.42 -11.11 1.44
CA LEU A 94 -4.29 -12.14 1.99
C LEU A 94 -5.76 -11.67 2.07
N PHE A 95 -5.98 -10.46 2.59
CA PHE A 95 -7.31 -9.86 2.61
C PHE A 95 -7.93 -9.75 1.21
N LEU A 96 -7.17 -9.27 0.22
CA LEU A 96 -7.66 -9.14 -1.15
C LEU A 96 -7.92 -10.48 -1.83
N HIS A 97 -7.14 -11.53 -1.53
CA HIS A 97 -7.44 -12.89 -1.97
C HIS A 97 -8.73 -13.44 -1.36
N GLN A 98 -9.03 -13.10 -0.11
CA GLN A 98 -10.28 -13.50 0.56
C GLN A 98 -11.49 -12.77 -0.01
N VAL A 99 -11.36 -11.48 -0.36
CA VAL A 99 -12.46 -10.69 -0.92
C VAL A 99 -12.72 -11.05 -2.38
N PHE A 100 -11.66 -11.24 -3.18
CA PHE A 100 -11.72 -11.44 -4.63
C PHE A 100 -11.25 -12.83 -5.03
N THR A 101 -11.91 -13.88 -4.55
CA THR A 101 -11.45 -15.27 -4.69
C THR A 101 -11.30 -15.77 -6.13
N LYS A 102 -12.03 -15.19 -7.08
CA LYS A 102 -12.00 -15.56 -8.51
C LYS A 102 -11.11 -14.66 -9.37
N ALA A 103 -10.59 -13.57 -8.80
CA ALA A 103 -9.81 -12.60 -9.56
C ALA A 103 -8.35 -13.03 -9.67
N GLU A 104 -7.71 -12.66 -10.77
CA GLU A 104 -6.26 -12.71 -10.90
C GLU A 104 -5.64 -11.51 -10.16
N HIS A 105 -4.82 -11.77 -9.14
CA HIS A 105 -4.07 -10.73 -8.43
C HIS A 105 -2.70 -10.59 -9.07
N SER A 106 -2.54 -9.56 -9.90
CA SER A 106 -1.28 -9.32 -10.61
C SER A 106 -0.75 -7.90 -10.39
N SER A 107 0.57 -7.81 -10.31
CA SER A 107 1.30 -6.55 -10.42
C SER A 107 1.73 -6.41 -11.88
N VAL A 108 1.22 -5.41 -12.59
CA VAL A 108 1.54 -5.17 -14.02
C VAL A 108 2.93 -4.52 -14.21
N GLY A 109 3.72 -4.41 -13.13
CA GLY A 109 5.09 -3.92 -13.12
C GLY A 109 5.51 -3.55 -11.70
N ASN A 110 6.37 -2.53 -11.54
CA ASN A 110 6.69 -1.95 -10.23
C ASN A 110 5.49 -1.15 -9.68
N PRO A 111 4.86 -1.56 -8.56
CA PRO A 111 3.68 -0.87 -7.98
C PRO A 111 3.91 0.61 -7.66
N ASP A 112 5.17 1.02 -7.44
CA ASP A 112 5.53 2.38 -7.07
C ASP A 112 5.59 3.33 -8.29
N GLU A 113 5.67 2.77 -9.51
CA GLU A 113 5.78 3.52 -10.77
C GLU A 113 4.46 3.55 -11.55
N MET A 114 3.55 2.59 -11.31
CA MET A 114 2.33 2.41 -12.11
C MET A 114 1.46 3.66 -12.20
N VAL A 115 1.35 4.44 -11.11
CA VAL A 115 0.56 5.68 -11.09
C VAL A 115 1.18 6.73 -12.01
N ALA A 116 2.50 6.91 -11.93
CA ALA A 116 3.22 7.90 -12.74
C ALA A 116 3.17 7.53 -14.23
N ILE A 117 3.35 6.25 -14.55
CA ILE A 117 3.24 5.74 -15.93
C ILE A 117 1.83 5.99 -16.49
N GLY A 118 0.79 5.64 -15.72
CA GLY A 118 -0.60 5.88 -16.14
C GLY A 118 -0.90 7.37 -16.38
N ALA A 119 -0.39 8.24 -15.52
CA ALA A 119 -0.52 9.69 -15.69
C ALA A 119 0.18 10.20 -16.95
N ALA A 120 1.39 9.71 -17.25
CA ALA A 120 2.13 10.08 -18.46
C ALA A 120 1.42 9.67 -19.75
N TYR A 121 0.89 8.43 -19.80
CA TYR A 121 0.08 7.97 -20.93
C TYR A 121 -1.17 8.82 -21.11
N TYR A 122 -1.87 9.13 -20.03
CA TYR A 122 -3.08 9.95 -20.09
C TYR A 122 -2.79 11.38 -20.57
N SER A 123 -1.67 11.98 -20.14
CA SER A 123 -1.23 13.30 -20.64
C SER A 123 -0.96 13.28 -22.14
N SER A 124 -0.26 12.26 -22.64
CA SER A 124 0.01 12.10 -24.07
C SER A 124 -1.28 11.95 -24.90
N PHE A 125 -2.24 11.17 -24.38
CA PHE A 125 -3.56 11.03 -24.99
C PHE A 125 -4.32 12.37 -25.07
N LEU A 126 -4.28 13.19 -24.02
CA LEU A 126 -4.93 14.50 -24.03
C LEU A 126 -4.27 15.49 -25.00
N MET A 127 -2.94 15.46 -25.11
CA MET A 127 -2.20 16.32 -26.05
C MET A 127 -2.55 15.97 -27.50
N SER A 128 -2.56 14.68 -27.86
CA SER A 128 -2.91 14.25 -29.23
C SER A 128 -4.36 14.60 -29.63
N LYS A 129 -5.29 14.64 -28.67
CA LYS A 129 -6.67 15.10 -28.90
C LYS A 129 -6.75 16.61 -29.18
N ASN A 130 -5.91 17.42 -28.53
CA ASN A 130 -5.87 18.87 -28.73
C ASN A 130 -5.21 19.26 -30.05
N ASP A 131 -4.21 18.51 -30.53
CA ASP A 131 -3.57 18.76 -31.83
C ASP A 131 -4.55 18.58 -33.00
N SER A 132 -5.52 17.67 -32.86
CA SER A 132 -6.58 17.43 -33.85
C SER A 132 -7.58 18.60 -33.98
N SER A 133 -7.63 19.50 -32.99
CA SER A 133 -8.54 20.66 -32.99
C SER A 133 -7.88 21.94 -33.54
N ASN A 134 -6.58 21.91 -33.85
CA ASN A 134 -5.81 23.04 -34.37
C ASN A 134 -5.29 22.83 -35.80
N CYS A 135 -5.76 21.81 -36.52
CA CYS A 135 -5.44 21.63 -37.93
C CYS A 135 -6.35 22.51 -38.83
N ASN A 136 -6.25 23.84 -38.65
CA ASN A 136 -6.51 24.80 -39.72
C ASN A 136 -5.15 25.17 -40.31
N ILE A 137 -4.57 24.25 -41.09
CA ILE A 137 -3.49 24.61 -42.01
C ILE A 137 -4.20 25.25 -43.21
N MET A 138 -4.15 26.58 -43.20
CA MET A 138 -4.55 27.47 -44.29
C MET A 138 -3.62 27.31 -45.49
#